data_AF-A0A1H3EDE7-F1
#
_entry.id   AF-A0A1H3EDE7-F1
#
_cell.length_a   1.000
_cell.length_b   1.000
_cell.length_c   1.000
_cell.angle_alpha   90.00
_cell.angle_beta   90.00
_cell.angle_gamma   90.00
#
_symmetry.space_group_name_H-M   'P 1'
#
loop_
_entity.id
_entity.type
_entity.pdbx_description
1 polymer ?
#
loop_
_entity_poly.entity_id
_entity_poly.type
_entity_poly.pdbx_seq_one_letter_code
_entity_poly.pdbx_strand_id
1 'polypeptide(L)'
;MVWATTVGSVLGPNLAGPADDAGRALGLPALGGAFVLSVLAFAVVAAGALLLLRPDPLLLARRLATGDGPLQPAPRTGTPAALRAVWATPGGRLGLCAVVVSHSVMVGLMVMTPVHMGAGSGGTEGTTLRLIGLVISVHVAGMYLFSPAVGWLADRAGRSATVAVGGLLLLLAGLVAGTAPPGAAVQLGIGLFLLGLGWSCGLVAGSTLVTEAVPAAVRPTAQGATDLLMGLGAAVAGAVGGPLLAVGGFRLVAVAAAVLVLPLAAVWAGSRRSLLPATPGR
;
A
#
# COMPACT_ATOMS: atom_id res chain seq x y z
N MET A 1 -6.75 -9.05 -11.15
CA MET A 1 -6.05 -8.04 -10.33
C MET A 1 -4.55 -8.19 -10.43
N VAL A 2 -3.95 -9.24 -9.85
CA VAL A 2 -2.49 -9.39 -9.70
C VAL A 2 -1.67 -9.29 -11.00
N TRP A 3 -2.11 -9.94 -12.08
CA TRP A 3 -1.38 -9.91 -13.36
C TRP A 3 -1.41 -8.53 -14.04
N ALA A 4 -2.55 -7.84 -13.98
CA ALA A 4 -2.71 -6.49 -14.55
C ALA A 4 -1.89 -5.45 -13.78
N THR A 5 -1.87 -5.53 -12.44
CA THR A 5 -1.02 -4.66 -11.62
C THR A 5 0.46 -5.00 -11.81
N THR A 6 0.86 -6.27 -11.89
CA THR A 6 2.26 -6.65 -12.14
C THR A 6 2.75 -6.09 -13.48
N VAL A 7 1.97 -6.24 -14.56
CA VAL A 7 2.31 -5.69 -15.89
C VAL A 7 2.38 -4.16 -15.86
N GLY A 8 1.37 -3.48 -15.33
CA GLY A 8 1.35 -2.01 -15.27
C GLY A 8 2.45 -1.42 -14.37
N SER A 9 2.85 -2.14 -13.34
CA SER A 9 3.84 -1.70 -12.37
C SER A 9 5.29 -1.94 -12.82
N VAL A 10 5.54 -2.98 -13.63
CA VAL A 10 6.82 -3.16 -14.33
C VAL A 10 6.92 -2.22 -15.53
N LEU A 11 5.83 -2.02 -16.28
CA LEU A 11 5.83 -1.12 -17.43
C LEU A 11 5.85 0.35 -17.03
N GLY A 12 5.16 0.76 -15.96
CA GLY A 12 4.98 2.16 -15.57
C GLY A 12 6.28 2.96 -15.43
N PRO A 13 7.24 2.54 -14.59
CA PRO A 13 8.53 3.21 -14.45
C PRO A 13 9.37 3.19 -15.74
N ASN A 14 9.27 2.11 -16.52
CA ASN A 14 10.01 1.96 -17.78
C ASN A 14 9.41 2.79 -18.93
N LEU A 15 8.11 3.10 -18.86
CA LEU A 15 7.42 3.96 -19.82
C LEU A 15 7.60 5.45 -19.51
N ALA A 16 8.02 5.81 -18.30
CA ALA A 16 8.20 7.21 -17.91
C ALA A 16 9.27 7.94 -18.75
N GLY A 17 10.39 7.29 -19.07
CA GLY A 17 11.43 7.84 -19.95
C GLY A 17 10.93 8.11 -21.38
N PRO A 18 10.43 7.08 -22.09
CA PRO A 18 9.84 7.25 -23.42
C PRO A 18 8.67 8.24 -23.47
N ALA A 19 7.84 8.29 -22.43
CA ALA A 19 6.74 9.24 -22.32
C ALA A 19 7.23 10.68 -22.18
N ASP A 20 8.32 10.90 -21.45
CA ASP A 20 8.92 12.22 -21.30
C ASP A 20 9.65 12.66 -22.58
N ASP A 21 10.28 11.73 -23.30
CA ASP A 21 10.88 11.99 -24.62
C ASP A 21 9.81 12.40 -25.64
N ALA A 22 8.69 11.69 -25.68
CA ALA A 22 7.54 12.03 -26.53
C ALA A 22 6.88 13.36 -26.10
N GLY A 23 6.79 13.61 -24.80
CA GLY A 23 6.27 14.87 -24.25
C GLY A 23 7.14 16.08 -24.63
N ARG A 24 8.46 15.93 -24.60
CA ARG A 24 9.40 16.96 -25.06
C ARG A 24 9.30 17.21 -26.57
N ALA A 25 9.06 16.17 -27.37
CA ALA A 25 8.78 16.32 -28.80
C ALA A 25 7.48 17.11 -29.09
N LEU A 26 6.55 17.15 -28.13
CA LEU A 26 5.30 17.91 -28.17
C LEU A 26 5.39 19.29 -27.47
N GLY A 27 6.60 19.71 -27.05
CA GLY A 27 6.84 21.01 -26.43
C GLY A 27 6.49 21.09 -24.94
N LEU A 28 6.29 19.95 -24.26
CA LEU A 28 6.01 19.93 -22.82
C LEU A 28 7.30 20.18 -21.99
N PRO A 29 7.18 20.82 -20.81
CA PRO A 29 8.28 20.92 -19.85
C PRO A 29 8.78 19.53 -19.41
N ALA A 30 10.02 19.45 -18.91
CA ALA A 30 10.58 18.21 -18.37
C ALA A 30 9.65 17.61 -17.29
N LEU A 31 9.45 16.29 -17.34
CA LEU A 31 8.48 15.48 -16.57
C LEU A 31 7.01 15.60 -17.02
N GLY A 32 6.66 16.56 -17.88
CA GLY A 32 5.29 16.80 -18.33
C GLY A 32 4.69 15.63 -19.13
N GLY A 33 5.52 14.91 -19.89
CA GLY A 33 5.07 13.76 -20.69
C GLY A 33 4.56 12.59 -19.84
N ALA A 34 5.20 12.33 -18.71
CA ALA A 34 4.79 11.27 -17.78
C ALA A 34 3.42 11.57 -17.13
N PHE A 35 3.12 12.83 -16.84
CA PHE A 35 1.81 13.25 -16.31
C PHE A 35 0.70 13.09 -17.34
N VAL A 36 0.92 13.50 -18.58
CA VAL A 36 -0.06 13.35 -19.67
C VAL A 36 -0.37 11.87 -19.93
N LEU A 37 0.66 11.02 -19.96
CA LEU A 37 0.49 9.57 -20.09
C LEU A 37 -0.37 9.00 -18.95
N SER A 38 -0.12 9.45 -17.71
CA SER A 38 -0.89 9.03 -16.54
C SER A 38 -2.37 9.43 -16.66
N VAL A 39 -2.65 10.68 -17.07
CA VAL A 39 -4.02 11.17 -17.29
C VAL A 39 -4.74 10.35 -18.35
N LEU A 40 -4.09 10.08 -19.49
CA LEU A 40 -4.64 9.26 -20.56
C LEU A 40 -4.93 7.83 -20.09
N ALA A 41 -3.99 7.22 -19.36
CA ALA A 41 -4.17 5.87 -18.81
C ALA A 41 -5.36 5.82 -17.84
N PHE A 42 -5.49 6.79 -16.92
CA PHE A 42 -6.64 6.89 -16.02
C PHE A 42 -7.95 7.10 -16.78
N ALA A 43 -7.96 7.93 -17.82
CA ALA A 43 -9.15 8.17 -18.64
C ALA A 43 -9.60 6.89 -19.37
N VAL A 44 -8.66 6.12 -19.93
CA VAL A 44 -8.96 4.82 -20.57
C VAL A 44 -9.50 3.82 -19.56
N VAL A 45 -8.91 3.72 -18.36
CA VAL A 45 -9.40 2.84 -17.29
C VAL A 45 -10.80 3.27 -16.83
N ALA A 46 -11.03 4.57 -16.65
CA ALA A 46 -12.33 5.11 -16.26
C ALA A 46 -13.39 4.84 -17.34
N ALA A 47 -13.09 5.11 -18.61
CA ALA A 47 -13.97 4.80 -19.73
C ALA A 47 -14.26 3.30 -19.81
N GLY A 48 -13.22 2.47 -19.65
CA GLY A 48 -13.35 1.03 -19.61
C GLY A 48 -14.26 0.56 -18.47
N ALA A 49 -14.08 1.10 -17.26
CA ALA A 49 -14.95 0.80 -16.13
C ALA A 49 -16.41 1.21 -16.39
N LEU A 50 -16.63 2.40 -16.96
CA LEU A 50 -17.98 2.92 -17.26
C LEU A 50 -18.70 2.15 -18.37
N LEU A 51 -17.94 1.57 -19.30
CA LEU A 51 -18.46 0.86 -20.48
C LEU A 51 -18.57 -0.66 -20.25
N LEU A 52 -17.57 -1.29 -19.61
CA LEU A 52 -17.46 -2.75 -19.47
C LEU A 52 -18.04 -3.29 -18.14
N LEU A 53 -18.15 -2.48 -17.07
CA LEU A 53 -18.76 -2.92 -15.80
C LEU A 53 -20.29 -2.71 -15.79
N ARG A 54 -20.93 -2.89 -16.95
CA ARG A 54 -22.39 -2.94 -17.09
C ARG A 54 -22.77 -4.39 -17.42
N PRO A 55 -23.43 -5.13 -16.50
CA PRO A 55 -24.15 -4.67 -15.30
C PRO A 55 -23.24 -4.33 -14.12
N ASP A 56 -23.68 -3.35 -13.31
CA ASP A 56 -22.97 -2.93 -12.10
C ASP A 56 -22.72 -4.15 -11.18
N PRO A 57 -21.45 -4.52 -10.94
CA PRO A 57 -21.10 -5.72 -10.17
C PRO A 57 -21.62 -5.65 -8.74
N LEU A 58 -21.82 -4.44 -8.19
CA LEU A 58 -22.39 -4.22 -6.87
C LEU A 58 -23.89 -4.55 -6.84
N LEU A 59 -24.61 -4.22 -7.92
CA LEU A 59 -26.03 -4.61 -8.06
C LEU A 59 -26.17 -6.11 -8.30
N LEU A 60 -25.27 -6.72 -9.08
CA LEU A 60 -25.26 -8.17 -9.28
C LEU A 60 -24.98 -8.93 -7.98
N ALA A 61 -23.98 -8.50 -7.20
CA ALA A 61 -23.67 -9.09 -5.90
C ALA A 61 -24.83 -8.94 -4.90
N ARG A 62 -25.55 -7.81 -4.92
CA ARG A 62 -26.75 -7.61 -4.09
C ARG A 62 -27.87 -8.57 -4.50
N ARG A 63 -28.16 -8.70 -5.80
CA ARG A 63 -29.18 -9.65 -6.31
C ARG A 63 -28.86 -11.10 -5.93
N LEU A 64 -27.59 -11.51 -6.04
CA LEU A 64 -27.16 -12.84 -5.62
C LEU A 64 -27.28 -13.05 -4.11
N ALA A 65 -27.06 -12.02 -3.30
CA ALA A 65 -27.18 -12.09 -1.84
C ALA A 65 -28.63 -12.04 -1.34
N THR A 66 -29.55 -11.39 -2.05
CA THR A 66 -30.96 -11.23 -1.65
C THR A 66 -31.92 -12.22 -2.32
N GLY A 67 -31.49 -12.93 -3.36
CA GLY A 67 -32.39 -13.63 -4.29
C GLY A 67 -33.30 -12.64 -5.05
N ASP A 68 -34.34 -13.14 -5.73
CA ASP A 68 -35.34 -12.35 -6.48
C ASP A 68 -36.25 -11.46 -5.60
N GLY A 69 -35.90 -11.28 -4.32
CA GLY A 69 -36.60 -10.37 -3.41
C GLY A 69 -36.35 -8.89 -3.74
N PRO A 70 -37.24 -7.97 -3.31
CA PRO A 70 -37.06 -6.54 -3.52
C PRO A 70 -35.74 -6.04 -2.91
N LEU A 71 -34.92 -5.35 -3.71
CA LEU A 71 -33.70 -4.70 -3.24
C LEU A 71 -34.07 -3.61 -2.22
N GLN A 72 -33.86 -3.87 -0.92
CA GLN A 72 -34.00 -2.82 0.08
C GLN A 72 -32.93 -1.73 -0.15
N PRO A 73 -33.27 -0.43 0.02
CA PRO A 73 -32.30 0.64 -0.02
C PRO A 73 -31.20 0.35 1.00
N ALA A 74 -29.95 0.33 0.55
CA ALA A 74 -28.84 0.15 1.48
C ALA A 74 -28.90 1.26 2.53
N PRO A 75 -28.80 0.94 3.83
CA PRO A 75 -28.75 1.96 4.86
C PRO A 75 -27.59 2.89 4.53
N ARG A 76 -27.88 4.19 4.39
CA ARG A 76 -26.88 5.24 4.14
C ARG A 76 -26.05 5.42 5.41
N THR A 77 -25.20 4.46 5.68
CA THR A 77 -24.23 4.54 6.76
C THR A 77 -23.15 5.53 6.32
N GLY A 78 -23.10 6.69 6.99
CA GLY A 78 -22.06 7.67 6.72
C GLY A 78 -20.68 7.11 7.04
N THR A 79 -19.65 7.62 6.36
CA THR A 79 -18.23 7.29 6.57
C THR A 79 -17.82 7.21 8.05
N PRO A 80 -18.24 8.13 8.94
CA PRO A 80 -17.90 8.06 10.37
C PRO A 80 -18.52 6.86 11.10
N ALA A 81 -19.72 6.43 10.70
CA ALA A 81 -20.38 5.28 11.29
C ALA A 81 -19.72 3.97 10.84
N ALA A 82 -19.32 3.89 9.56
CA ALA A 82 -18.57 2.74 9.03
C ALA A 82 -17.21 2.58 9.73
N LEU A 83 -16.46 3.68 9.91
CA LEU A 83 -15.18 3.65 10.65
C LEU A 83 -15.37 3.22 12.10
N ARG A 84 -16.40 3.73 12.78
CA ARG A 84 -16.74 3.30 14.14
C ARG A 84 -17.06 1.81 14.21
N ALA A 85 -17.79 1.27 13.22
CA ALA A 85 -18.10 -0.16 13.15
C ALA A 85 -16.83 -1.01 12.96
N VAL A 86 -15.92 -0.60 12.07
CA VAL A 86 -14.61 -1.27 11.90
C VAL A 86 -13.81 -1.22 13.20
N TRP A 87 -13.73 -0.05 13.85
CA TRP A 87 -12.96 0.14 15.09
C TRP A 87 -13.55 -0.59 16.30
N ALA A 88 -14.83 -0.95 16.27
CA ALA A 88 -15.48 -1.65 17.37
C ALA A 88 -14.98 -3.08 17.56
N THR A 89 -14.44 -3.71 16.51
CA THR A 89 -13.96 -5.11 16.57
C THR A 89 -12.43 -5.16 16.70
N PRO A 90 -11.86 -6.17 17.40
CA PRO A 90 -10.41 -6.37 17.44
C PRO A 90 -9.80 -6.60 16.04
N GLY A 91 -10.49 -7.36 15.18
CA GLY A 91 -10.07 -7.63 13.81
C GLY A 91 -10.06 -6.38 12.95
N GLY A 92 -11.13 -5.57 12.99
CA GLY A 92 -11.22 -4.34 12.21
C GLY A 92 -10.20 -3.28 12.63
N ARG A 93 -9.92 -3.13 13.94
CA ARG A 93 -8.81 -2.27 14.42
C ARG A 93 -7.46 -2.72 13.86
N LEU A 94 -7.16 -4.01 13.95
CA LEU A 94 -5.93 -4.57 13.41
C LEU A 94 -5.83 -4.35 11.90
N GLY A 95 -6.92 -4.57 11.16
CA GLY A 95 -6.97 -4.39 9.72
C GLY A 95 -6.75 -2.96 9.28
N LEU A 96 -7.46 -2.01 9.91
CA LEU A 96 -7.31 -0.59 9.61
C LEU A 96 -5.90 -0.08 9.94
N CYS A 97 -5.37 -0.42 11.12
CA CYS A 97 -3.99 -0.08 11.48
C CYS A 97 -2.98 -0.69 10.51
N ALA A 98 -3.17 -1.95 10.09
CA ALA A 98 -2.27 -2.61 9.15
C ALA A 98 -2.23 -1.88 7.81
N VAL A 99 -3.38 -1.52 7.24
CA VAL A 99 -3.44 -0.80 5.96
C VAL A 99 -2.77 0.57 6.06
N VAL A 100 -3.16 1.38 7.05
CA VAL A 100 -2.66 2.76 7.20
C VAL A 100 -1.15 2.76 7.47
N VAL A 101 -0.67 1.94 8.40
CA VAL A 101 0.75 1.89 8.76
C VAL A 101 1.59 1.36 7.60
N SER A 102 1.18 0.26 6.97
CA SER A 102 1.96 -0.35 5.89
C SER A 102 2.10 0.58 4.70
N HIS A 103 1.03 1.27 4.33
CA HIS A 103 1.08 2.25 3.24
C HIS A 103 1.90 3.50 3.63
N SER A 104 1.76 4.00 4.85
CA SER A 104 2.54 5.16 5.32
C SER A 104 4.03 4.87 5.36
N VAL A 105 4.45 3.70 5.86
CA VAL A 105 5.85 3.26 5.86
C VAL A 105 6.38 3.10 4.44
N MET A 106 5.59 2.49 3.55
CA MET A 106 5.95 2.34 2.15
C MET A 106 6.19 3.70 1.50
N VAL A 107 5.26 4.65 1.63
CA VAL A 107 5.40 5.99 1.04
C VAL A 107 6.57 6.76 1.66
N GLY A 108 6.73 6.73 2.99
CA GLY A 108 7.82 7.44 3.66
C GLY A 108 9.22 7.00 3.19
N LEU A 109 9.44 5.70 3.03
CA LEU A 109 10.71 5.17 2.52
C LEU A 109 10.84 5.35 1.00
N MET A 110 9.78 5.07 0.23
CA MET A 110 9.81 5.14 -1.24
C MET A 110 10.16 6.53 -1.75
N VAL A 111 9.49 7.57 -1.26
CA VAL A 111 9.64 8.94 -1.78
C VAL A 111 11.06 9.46 -1.53
N MET A 112 11.69 9.05 -0.43
CA MET A 112 13.04 9.49 -0.06
C MET A 112 14.17 8.66 -0.68
N THR A 113 13.89 7.44 -1.17
CA THR A 113 14.94 6.55 -1.68
C THR A 113 15.65 7.09 -2.93
N PRO A 114 14.95 7.60 -3.98
CA PRO A 114 15.60 8.20 -5.13
C PRO A 114 16.49 9.39 -4.76
N VAL A 115 16.04 10.21 -3.81
CA VAL A 115 16.79 11.37 -3.31
C VAL A 115 18.07 10.91 -2.60
N HIS A 116 17.97 9.90 -1.74
CA HIS A 116 19.12 9.27 -1.09
C HIS A 116 20.12 8.69 -2.09
N MET A 117 19.65 8.01 -3.13
CA MET A 117 20.50 7.46 -4.20
C MET A 117 21.19 8.55 -5.02
N GLY A 118 20.47 9.64 -5.35
CA GLY A 118 21.01 10.77 -6.09
C GLY A 118 22.06 11.56 -5.31
N ALA A 119 21.94 11.64 -3.98
CA ALA A 119 22.85 12.41 -3.14
C ALA A 119 24.27 11.83 -3.04
N GLY A 120 24.50 10.55 -3.35
CA GLY A 120 25.83 9.94 -3.26
C GLY A 120 26.25 9.11 -4.48
N SER A 121 25.56 9.25 -5.60
CA SER A 121 26.03 8.67 -6.86
C SER A 121 27.13 9.54 -7.47
N GLY A 122 28.40 9.17 -7.29
CA GLY A 122 29.53 9.77 -8.03
C GLY A 122 29.62 9.35 -9.50
N GLY A 123 28.52 8.83 -10.08
CA GLY A 123 28.42 8.41 -11.48
C GLY A 123 27.66 9.42 -12.34
N THR A 124 27.66 9.23 -13.66
CA THR A 124 26.84 10.02 -14.58
C THR A 124 25.36 9.87 -14.23
N GLU A 125 24.60 10.97 -14.30
CA GLU A 125 23.17 11.07 -13.97
C GLU A 125 22.31 9.95 -14.61
N GLY A 126 22.64 9.55 -15.85
CA GLY A 126 21.96 8.45 -16.54
C GLY A 126 22.13 7.06 -15.91
N THR A 127 23.23 6.79 -15.21
CA THR A 127 23.44 5.51 -14.48
C THR A 127 22.63 5.49 -13.20
N THR A 128 22.57 6.60 -12.48
CA THR A 128 21.77 6.76 -11.26
C THR A 128 20.28 6.56 -11.56
N LEU A 129 19.77 7.16 -12.64
CA LEU A 129 18.36 6.98 -13.06
C LEU A 129 18.02 5.52 -13.38
N ARG A 130 18.91 4.79 -14.07
CA ARG A 130 18.69 3.35 -14.35
C ARG A 130 18.65 2.52 -13.07
N LEU A 131 19.54 2.79 -12.12
CA LEU A 131 19.56 2.09 -10.83
C LEU A 131 18.32 2.39 -9.99
N ILE A 132 17.88 3.65 -9.96
CA ILE A 132 16.63 4.04 -9.30
C ILE A 132 15.45 3.28 -9.94
N GLY A 133 15.36 3.25 -11.27
CA GLY A 133 14.32 2.51 -11.99
C GLY A 133 14.32 1.01 -11.67
N LEU A 134 15.51 0.39 -11.58
CA LEU A 134 15.66 -1.01 -11.19
C LEU A 134 15.19 -1.26 -9.75
N VAL A 135 15.62 -0.42 -8.81
CA VAL A 135 15.26 -0.54 -7.39
C VAL A 135 13.75 -0.37 -7.18
N ILE A 136 13.12 0.60 -7.86
CA ILE A 136 11.66 0.79 -7.86
C ILE A 136 10.96 -0.44 -8.48
N SER A 137 11.48 -0.99 -9.58
CA SER A 137 10.90 -2.17 -10.21
C SER A 137 10.93 -3.40 -9.28
N VAL A 138 12.03 -3.59 -8.55
CA VAL A 138 12.19 -4.65 -7.56
C VAL A 138 11.19 -4.48 -6.39
N HIS A 139 11.02 -3.26 -5.89
CA HIS A 139 9.99 -2.96 -4.88
C HIS A 139 8.60 -3.38 -5.34
N VAL A 140 8.26 -2.92 -6.53
CA VAL A 140 6.98 -3.14 -7.18
C VAL A 140 6.71 -4.63 -7.40
N ALA A 141 7.73 -5.39 -7.81
CA ALA A 141 7.65 -6.84 -7.87
C ALA A 141 7.31 -7.42 -6.49
N GLY A 142 7.96 -6.95 -5.42
CA GLY A 142 7.60 -7.30 -4.04
C GLY A 142 6.13 -7.00 -3.69
N MET A 143 5.59 -5.86 -4.14
CA MET A 143 4.19 -5.48 -3.89
C MET A 143 3.19 -6.42 -4.56
N TYR A 144 3.37 -6.66 -5.88
CA TYR A 144 2.32 -7.27 -6.70
C TYR A 144 2.62 -8.71 -7.12
N LEU A 145 3.84 -9.03 -7.54
CA LEU A 145 4.17 -10.37 -8.05
C LEU A 145 3.88 -11.45 -7.00
N PHE A 146 4.17 -11.16 -5.74
CA PHE A 146 4.00 -12.09 -4.62
C PHE A 146 2.65 -11.98 -3.91
N SER A 147 1.77 -11.06 -4.33
CA SER A 147 0.46 -10.89 -3.69
C SER A 147 -0.44 -12.15 -3.68
N PRO A 148 -0.41 -13.09 -4.66
CA PRO A 148 -1.15 -14.36 -4.55
C PRO A 148 -0.63 -15.24 -3.43
N ALA A 149 0.70 -15.29 -3.26
CA ALA A 149 1.33 -16.05 -2.18
C ALA A 149 0.98 -15.45 -0.81
N VAL A 150 0.92 -14.12 -0.72
CA VAL A 150 0.42 -13.41 0.47
C VAL A 150 -1.05 -13.71 0.73
N GLY A 151 -1.89 -13.75 -0.30
CA GLY A 151 -3.29 -14.16 -0.19
C GLY A 151 -3.42 -15.59 0.37
N TRP A 152 -2.67 -16.53 -0.22
CA TRP A 152 -2.62 -17.91 0.27
C TRP A 152 -2.13 -18.01 1.72
N LEU A 153 -1.13 -17.20 2.10
CA LEU A 153 -0.67 -17.10 3.48
C LEU A 153 -1.76 -16.57 4.42
N ALA A 154 -2.50 -15.54 4.00
CA ALA A 154 -3.62 -14.98 4.76
C ALA A 154 -4.75 -15.99 4.97
N ASP A 155 -5.00 -16.84 3.97
CA ASP A 155 -6.02 -17.88 4.04
C ASP A 155 -5.57 -19.06 4.91
N ARG A 156 -4.29 -19.46 4.85
CA ARG A 156 -3.78 -20.65 5.56
C ARG A 156 -3.30 -20.37 6.98
N ALA A 157 -2.51 -19.32 7.18
CA ALA A 157 -1.96 -18.94 8.49
C ALA A 157 -2.86 -17.96 9.25
N GLY A 158 -3.88 -17.40 8.57
CA GLY A 158 -4.79 -16.43 9.11
C GLY A 158 -4.34 -14.99 8.91
N ARG A 159 -5.31 -14.07 8.91
CA ARG A 159 -5.09 -12.64 8.63
C ARG A 159 -4.23 -11.98 9.70
N SER A 160 -4.46 -12.27 10.99
CA SER A 160 -3.65 -11.69 12.08
C SER A 160 -2.17 -12.13 12.04
N ALA A 161 -1.89 -13.39 11.69
CA ALA A 161 -0.51 -13.85 11.52
C ALA A 161 0.17 -13.17 10.33
N THR A 162 -0.56 -13.01 9.22
CA THR A 162 -0.06 -12.35 8.00
C THR A 162 0.25 -10.87 8.24
N VAL A 163 -0.57 -10.16 9.03
CA VAL A 163 -0.28 -8.78 9.46
C VAL A 163 1.02 -8.71 10.27
N ALA A 164 1.29 -9.67 11.15
CA ALA A 164 2.55 -9.69 11.91
C ALA A 164 3.77 -9.94 11.02
N VAL A 165 3.67 -10.87 10.06
CA VAL A 165 4.71 -11.08 9.05
C VAL A 165 4.94 -9.79 8.27
N GLY A 166 3.87 -9.10 7.87
CA GLY A 166 3.96 -7.79 7.23
C GLY A 166 4.72 -6.77 8.07
N GLY A 167 4.34 -6.59 9.35
CA GLY A 167 5.02 -5.69 10.27
C GLY A 167 6.52 -6.02 10.45
N LEU A 168 6.87 -7.30 10.56
CA LEU A 168 8.27 -7.73 10.63
C LEU A 168 9.03 -7.39 9.35
N LEU A 169 8.45 -7.65 8.18
CA LEU A 169 9.06 -7.31 6.89
C LEU A 169 9.28 -5.81 6.72
N LEU A 170 8.35 -4.97 7.19
CA LEU A 170 8.50 -3.51 7.19
C LEU A 170 9.66 -3.05 8.10
N LEU A 171 9.82 -3.66 9.27
CA LEU A 171 10.96 -3.37 10.17
C LEU A 171 12.29 -3.79 9.54
N LEU A 172 12.34 -4.99 8.94
CA LEU A 172 13.53 -5.47 8.23
C LEU A 172 13.86 -4.60 7.02
N ALA A 173 12.85 -4.14 6.28
CA ALA A 173 13.02 -3.19 5.19
C ALA A 173 13.66 -1.88 5.67
N GLY A 174 13.14 -1.30 6.75
CA GLY A 174 13.71 -0.11 7.38
C GLY A 174 15.15 -0.32 7.84
N LEU A 175 15.45 -1.48 8.44
CA LEU A 175 16.81 -1.82 8.87
C LEU A 175 17.78 -1.94 7.69
N VAL A 176 17.42 -2.72 6.67
CA VAL A 176 18.27 -2.97 5.51
C VAL A 176 18.47 -1.70 4.68
N ALA A 177 17.39 -0.97 4.39
CA ALA A 177 17.45 0.25 3.59
C ALA A 177 18.08 1.42 4.38
N GLY A 178 17.74 1.59 5.66
CA GLY A 178 18.24 2.68 6.51
C GLY A 178 19.74 2.58 6.84
N THR A 179 20.33 1.40 6.68
CA THR A 179 21.79 1.19 6.83
C THR A 179 22.54 1.22 5.50
N ALA A 180 21.82 1.37 4.37
CA ALA A 180 22.43 1.37 3.05
C ALA A 180 23.08 2.74 2.73
N PRO A 181 24.37 2.77 2.37
CA PRO A 181 24.98 3.97 1.79
C PRO A 181 24.25 4.40 0.49
N PRO A 182 24.31 5.69 0.11
CA PRO A 182 23.68 6.20 -1.13
C PRO A 182 23.95 5.38 -2.39
N GLY A 183 25.18 4.90 -2.58
CA GLY A 183 25.58 4.11 -3.75
C GLY A 183 25.24 2.62 -3.69
N ALA A 184 24.71 2.12 -2.57
CA ALA A 184 24.46 0.68 -2.35
C ALA A 184 23.13 0.22 -2.95
N ALA A 185 22.99 0.35 -4.27
CA ALA A 185 21.75 0.06 -5.00
C ALA A 185 21.20 -1.36 -4.76
N VAL A 186 22.08 -2.37 -4.59
CA VAL A 186 21.66 -3.75 -4.29
C VAL A 186 21.03 -3.85 -2.90
N GLN A 187 21.65 -3.23 -1.89
CA GLN A 187 21.12 -3.25 -0.51
C GLN A 187 19.79 -2.48 -0.43
N LEU A 188 19.71 -1.34 -1.10
CA LEU A 188 18.44 -0.60 -1.25
C LEU A 188 17.40 -1.46 -1.96
N GLY A 189 17.75 -2.14 -3.06
CA GLY A 189 16.87 -3.06 -3.76
C GLY A 189 16.32 -4.18 -2.86
N ILE A 190 17.15 -4.79 -2.03
CA ILE A 190 16.72 -5.80 -1.05
C ILE A 190 15.77 -5.19 -0.02
N GLY A 191 16.13 -4.05 0.58
CA GLY A 191 15.29 -3.38 1.57
C GLY A 191 13.93 -2.98 0.99
N LEU A 192 13.92 -2.46 -0.24
CA LEU A 192 12.72 -2.03 -0.93
C LEU A 192 11.87 -3.21 -1.45
N PHE A 193 12.48 -4.35 -1.77
CA PHE A 193 11.76 -5.60 -2.02
C PHE A 193 10.99 -6.06 -0.76
N LEU A 194 11.68 -6.10 0.39
CA LEU A 194 11.07 -6.44 1.68
C LEU A 194 9.95 -5.45 2.05
N LEU A 195 10.14 -4.17 1.75
CA LEU A 195 9.12 -3.14 1.92
C LEU A 195 7.87 -3.44 1.10
N GLY A 196 8.05 -3.86 -0.16
CA GLY A 196 6.95 -4.25 -1.06
C GLY A 196 6.20 -5.48 -0.54
N LEU A 197 6.92 -6.51 -0.10
CA LEU A 197 6.31 -7.71 0.49
C LEU A 197 5.56 -7.40 1.79
N GLY A 198 6.16 -6.62 2.69
CA GLY A 198 5.54 -6.19 3.94
C GLY A 198 4.27 -5.36 3.71
N TRP A 199 4.33 -4.46 2.73
CA TRP A 199 3.18 -3.70 2.27
C TRP A 199 2.06 -4.61 1.75
N SER A 200 2.40 -5.61 0.93
CA SER A 200 1.44 -6.58 0.38
C SER A 200 0.73 -7.36 1.50
N CYS A 201 1.48 -7.85 2.49
CA CYS A 201 0.93 -8.51 3.68
C CYS A 201 -0.06 -7.61 4.44
N GLY A 202 0.32 -6.35 4.69
CA GLY A 202 -0.52 -5.39 5.39
C GLY A 202 -1.81 -5.05 4.65
N LEU A 203 -1.73 -4.85 3.33
CA LEU A 203 -2.89 -4.48 2.50
C LEU A 203 -3.84 -5.65 2.29
N VAL A 204 -3.33 -6.83 1.91
CA VAL A 204 -4.17 -8.00 1.63
C VAL A 204 -4.87 -8.49 2.89
N ALA A 205 -4.13 -8.71 3.97
CA ALA A 205 -4.72 -9.17 5.22
C ALA A 205 -5.54 -8.07 5.91
N GLY A 206 -5.09 -6.82 5.83
CA GLY A 206 -5.75 -5.69 6.48
C GLY A 206 -7.10 -5.34 5.86
N SER A 207 -7.19 -5.22 4.53
CA SER A 207 -8.47 -4.98 3.85
C SER A 207 -9.45 -6.14 4.03
N THR A 208 -8.95 -7.37 4.13
CA THR A 208 -9.79 -8.54 4.47
C THR A 208 -10.38 -8.39 5.87
N LEU A 209 -9.56 -8.07 6.88
CA LEU A 209 -10.03 -7.84 8.26
C LEU A 209 -11.03 -6.69 8.37
N VAL A 210 -10.85 -5.61 7.60
CA VAL A 210 -11.78 -4.47 7.56
C VAL A 210 -13.14 -4.89 7.01
N THR A 211 -13.16 -5.66 5.91
CA THR A 211 -14.41 -6.10 5.27
C THR A 211 -15.12 -7.21 6.04
N GLU A 212 -14.37 -8.05 6.77
CA GLU A 212 -14.92 -9.04 7.70
C GLU A 212 -15.51 -8.41 8.98
N ALA A 213 -15.02 -7.24 9.38
CA ALA A 213 -15.50 -6.53 10.59
C ALA A 213 -16.89 -5.91 10.46
N VAL A 214 -17.44 -5.79 9.25
CA VAL A 214 -18.71 -5.10 8.99
C VAL A 214 -19.66 -5.92 8.11
N PRO A 215 -20.99 -5.71 8.23
CA PRO A 215 -21.97 -6.34 7.34
C PRO A 215 -21.73 -5.99 5.87
N ALA A 216 -22.14 -6.89 4.96
CA ALA A 216 -21.92 -6.76 3.52
C ALA A 216 -22.40 -5.41 2.94
N ALA A 217 -23.50 -4.87 3.46
CA ALA A 217 -24.06 -3.59 3.02
C ALA A 217 -23.14 -2.38 3.29
N VAL A 218 -22.24 -2.48 4.28
CA VAL A 218 -21.38 -1.37 4.74
C VAL A 218 -19.93 -1.54 4.26
N ARG A 219 -19.55 -2.71 3.73
CA ARG A 219 -18.18 -3.02 3.27
C ARG A 219 -17.60 -1.98 2.30
N PRO A 220 -18.31 -1.51 1.26
CA PRO A 220 -17.76 -0.50 0.34
C PRO A 220 -17.43 0.82 1.06
N THR A 221 -18.30 1.28 1.95
CA THR A 221 -18.08 2.50 2.73
C THR A 221 -16.93 2.34 3.72
N ALA A 222 -16.82 1.19 4.38
CA ALA A 222 -15.72 0.88 5.29
C ALA A 222 -14.37 0.82 4.57
N GLN A 223 -14.33 0.22 3.38
CA GLN A 223 -13.12 0.17 2.55
C GLN A 223 -12.74 1.57 2.06
N GLY A 224 -13.69 2.35 1.52
CA GLY A 224 -13.40 3.73 1.08
C GLY A 224 -12.94 4.64 2.21
N ALA A 225 -13.49 4.46 3.43
CA ALA A 225 -13.00 5.19 4.60
C ALA A 225 -11.58 4.77 5.01
N THR A 226 -11.27 3.48 4.90
CA THR A 226 -9.93 2.94 5.15
C THR A 226 -8.94 3.48 4.12
N ASP A 227 -9.32 3.53 2.84
CA ASP A 227 -8.49 4.05 1.76
C ASP A 227 -8.23 5.57 1.92
N LEU A 228 -9.21 6.32 2.42
CA LEU A 228 -9.03 7.74 2.76
C LEU A 228 -7.99 7.92 3.88
N LEU A 229 -8.07 7.13 4.96
CA LEU A 229 -7.10 7.19 6.05
C LEU A 229 -5.71 6.71 5.61
N MET A 230 -5.67 5.72 4.73
CA MET A 230 -4.46 5.24 4.07
C MET A 230 -3.80 6.39 3.28
N GLY A 231 -4.56 7.09 2.45
CA GLY A 231 -4.09 8.24 1.68
C GLY A 231 -3.63 9.41 2.56
N LEU A 232 -4.35 9.70 3.65
CA LEU A 232 -3.94 10.73 4.62
C LEU A 232 -2.61 10.38 5.30
N GLY A 233 -2.44 9.11 5.71
CA GLY A 233 -1.19 8.62 6.28
C GLY A 233 -0.02 8.74 5.30
N ALA A 234 -0.24 8.39 4.03
CA ALA A 234 0.74 8.59 2.96
C ALA A 234 1.11 10.07 2.75
N ALA A 235 0.11 10.97 2.73
CA ALA A 235 0.35 12.40 2.57
C ALA A 235 1.21 12.95 3.71
N VAL A 236 0.92 12.58 4.96
CA VAL A 236 1.73 12.97 6.13
C VAL A 236 3.14 12.38 6.05
N ALA A 237 3.27 11.08 5.75
CA ALA A 237 4.57 10.43 5.65
C ALA A 237 5.45 11.03 4.54
N GLY A 238 4.86 11.34 3.38
CA GLY A 238 5.54 12.01 2.28
C GLY A 238 5.96 13.44 2.62
N ALA A 239 5.08 14.22 3.25
CA ALA A 239 5.37 15.61 3.65
C ALA A 239 6.47 15.70 4.71
N VAL A 240 6.48 14.79 5.68
CA VAL A 240 7.49 14.74 6.76
C VAL A 240 8.81 14.12 6.29
N GLY A 241 8.80 13.27 5.26
CA GLY A 241 9.98 12.57 4.76
C GLY A 241 11.13 13.50 4.37
N GLY A 242 10.84 14.57 3.61
CA GLY A 242 11.87 15.54 3.17
C GLY A 242 12.61 16.23 4.32
N PRO A 243 11.90 16.85 5.29
CA PRO A 243 12.53 17.40 6.49
C PRO A 243 13.35 16.38 7.29
N LEU A 244 12.86 15.16 7.47
CA LEU A 244 13.62 14.10 8.15
C LEU A 244 14.91 13.74 7.41
N LEU A 245 14.84 13.64 6.07
CA LEU A 245 16.00 13.38 5.22
C LEU A 245 17.03 14.50 5.33
N ALA A 246 16.60 15.76 5.34
CA ALA A 246 17.48 16.92 5.43
C ALA A 246 18.24 17.00 6.75
N VAL A 247 17.61 16.64 7.88
CA VAL A 247 18.20 16.78 9.22
C VAL A 247 19.02 15.56 9.63
N GLY A 248 18.54 14.35 9.33
CA GLY A 248 19.13 13.11 9.84
C GLY A 248 19.46 12.06 8.77
N GLY A 249 19.33 12.43 7.50
CA GLY A 249 19.56 11.53 6.37
C GLY A 249 18.52 10.40 6.29
N PHE A 250 18.75 9.49 5.36
CA PHE A 250 17.83 8.38 5.08
C PHE A 250 17.66 7.43 6.28
N ARG A 251 18.69 7.33 7.12
CA ARG A 251 18.62 6.57 8.37
C ARG A 251 17.54 7.11 9.31
N LEU A 252 17.37 8.42 9.44
CA LEU A 252 16.33 9.01 10.28
C LEU A 252 14.93 8.73 9.71
N VAL A 253 14.78 8.81 8.38
CA VAL A 253 13.54 8.42 7.69
C VAL A 253 13.19 6.96 8.00
N ALA A 254 14.18 6.06 7.93
CA ALA A 254 13.99 4.64 8.21
C ALA A 254 13.65 4.35 9.68
N VAL A 255 14.26 5.06 10.63
CA VAL A 255 13.90 4.96 12.06
C VAL A 255 12.47 5.46 12.29
N ALA A 256 12.08 6.59 11.71
CA ALA A 256 10.72 7.10 11.82
C ALA A 256 9.68 6.11 11.23
N ALA A 257 10.00 5.49 10.09
CA ALA A 257 9.20 4.43 9.50
C ALA A 257 9.09 3.20 10.43
N ALA A 258 10.18 2.78 11.08
CA ALA A 258 10.14 1.68 12.05
C ALA A 258 9.28 2.02 13.28
N VAL A 259 9.33 3.27 13.77
CA VAL A 259 8.49 3.74 14.88
C VAL A 259 7.00 3.68 14.53
N LEU A 260 6.62 3.97 13.27
CA LEU A 260 5.23 3.83 12.81
C LEU A 260 4.70 2.39 12.86
N VAL A 261 5.57 1.37 12.90
CA VAL A 261 5.16 -0.03 13.05
C VAL A 261 4.80 -0.37 14.51
N LEU A 262 5.26 0.39 15.50
CA LEU A 262 5.02 0.09 16.92
C LEU A 262 3.53 0.10 17.30
N PRO A 263 2.70 1.09 16.87
CA PRO A 263 1.26 1.04 17.10
C PRO A 263 0.60 -0.21 16.50
N LEU A 264 1.04 -0.64 15.31
CA LEU A 264 0.53 -1.88 14.70
C LEU A 264 0.88 -3.10 15.55
N ALA A 265 2.12 -3.19 16.05
CA ALA A 265 2.54 -4.28 16.93
C ALA A 265 1.74 -4.29 18.25
N ALA A 266 1.45 -3.12 18.82
CA ALA A 266 0.63 -3.00 20.03
C ALA A 266 -0.82 -3.46 19.80
N VAL A 267 -1.45 -3.03 18.70
CA VAL A 267 -2.81 -3.46 18.33
C VAL A 267 -2.86 -4.96 18.06
N TRP A 268 -1.85 -5.50 17.37
CA TRP A 268 -1.73 -6.93 17.14
C TRP A 268 -1.61 -7.73 18.44
N ALA A 269 -0.74 -7.31 19.36
CA ALA A 269 -0.58 -7.96 20.66
C ALA A 269 -1.88 -7.92 21.49
N GLY A 270 -2.59 -6.78 21.45
CA GLY A 270 -3.91 -6.63 22.09
C GLY A 270 -4.96 -7.57 21.49
N SER A 271 -4.98 -7.74 20.17
CA SER A 271 -5.94 -8.61 19.47
C SER A 271 -5.78 -10.09 19.83
N ARG A 272 -4.56 -10.54 20.15
CA ARG A 272 -4.29 -11.93 20.60
C ARG A 272 -4.79 -12.21 22.00
N ARG A 273 -4.73 -11.23 22.90
CA ARG A 273 -5.16 -11.39 24.30
C ARG A 273 -6.67 -11.59 24.43
N SER A 274 -7.46 -11.03 23.51
CA SER A 274 -8.91 -11.20 23.47
C SER A 274 -9.37 -12.61 23.05
N LEU A 275 -8.46 -13.48 22.58
CA LEU A 275 -8.77 -14.85 22.14
C LEU A 275 -8.43 -15.93 23.19
N LEU A 276 -7.78 -15.56 24.31
CA LEU A 276 -7.55 -16.48 25.42
C LEU A 276 -8.76 -16.42 26.37
N PRO A 277 -9.45 -17.55 26.66
CA PRO A 277 -10.50 -17.57 27.66
C PRO A 277 -9.95 -17.06 29.00
N ALA A 278 -10.71 -16.20 29.67
CA ALA A 278 -10.44 -15.89 31.06
C ALA A 278 -10.41 -17.22 31.84
N THR A 279 -9.26 -17.61 32.38
CA THR A 279 -9.17 -18.68 33.36
C THR A 279 -10.20 -18.37 34.45
N PRO A 280 -11.18 -19.25 34.73
CA PRO A 280 -12.08 -19.05 35.86
C PRO A 280 -11.21 -18.97 37.11
N GLY A 281 -11.19 -17.79 37.74
CA GLY A 281 -10.51 -17.59 39.01
C GLY A 281 -11.10 -18.53 40.06
N ARG A 282 -10.20 -19.19 40.78
CA ARG A 282 -10.44 -20.09 41.92
C ARG A 282 -11.11 -19.36 43.08
#